data_AF-A0A257UGS6-F1
#
_entry.id   AF-A0A257UGS6-F1
#
_cell.length_a   1.000
_cell.length_b   1.000
_cell.length_c   1.000
_cell.angle_alpha   90.00
_cell.angle_beta   90.00
_cell.angle_gamma   90.00
#
_symmetry.space_group_name_H-M   'P 1'
#
loop_
_entity.id
_entity.type
_entity.pdbx_description
1 polymer ?
#
loop_
_entity_poly.entity_id
_entity_poly.type
_entity_poly.pdbx_seq_one_letter_code
_entity_poly.pdbx_strand_id
1 'polypeptide(L)'
;MRGRYLRERGPAPRTIRPRRVLDLLRHVSEILETVVDPEVAGWSVLVAFTAGEGLGFNRAFLLLAQGDELRGWFGVGPRTRDEARKVWAEMRGADVLPLSQLH
;
A
#
# COMPACT_ATOMS: atom_id res chain seq x y z
N MET A 1 8.08 32.64 14.37
CA MET A 1 7.42 31.56 15.13
C MET A 1 8.00 30.22 14.71
N ARG A 2 8.75 29.53 15.58
CA ARG A 2 9.32 28.19 15.30
C ARG A 2 8.42 27.12 15.91
N GLY A 3 7.63 26.44 15.07
CA GLY A 3 6.85 25.27 15.49
C GLY A 3 7.77 24.08 15.75
N ARG A 4 8.06 23.79 17.02
CA ARG A 4 8.64 22.52 17.46
C ARG A 4 7.59 21.43 17.26
N TYR A 5 7.67 20.70 16.15
CA TYR A 5 7.06 19.38 16.08
C TYR A 5 7.87 18.47 17.01
N LEU A 6 7.36 18.28 18.23
CA LEU A 6 7.75 17.15 19.07
C LEU A 6 7.45 15.90 18.24
N ARG A 7 8.50 15.31 17.65
CA ARG A 7 8.45 13.93 17.17
C ARG A 7 8.32 13.07 18.43
N GLU A 8 7.09 12.84 18.87
CA GLU A 8 6.80 11.59 19.56
C GLU A 8 7.38 10.50 18.67
N ARG A 9 8.35 9.75 19.18
CA ARG A 9 8.92 8.62 18.44
C ARG A 9 7.74 7.69 18.20
N GLY A 10 7.25 7.67 16.96
CA GLY A 10 6.29 6.66 16.53
C GLY A 10 6.84 5.27 16.88
N PRO A 11 5.97 4.25 17.01
CA PRO A 11 6.40 2.90 17.35
C PRO A 11 7.59 2.52 16.48
N ALA A 12 8.59 1.86 17.09
CA ALA A 12 9.79 1.43 16.38
C ALA A 12 9.39 0.77 15.05
N PRO A 13 10.12 1.03 13.94
CA PRO A 13 9.76 0.47 12.66
C PRO A 13 9.55 -1.03 12.83
N ARG A 14 8.35 -1.52 12.49
CA ARG A 14 8.08 -2.96 12.52
C ARG A 14 9.04 -3.59 11.53
N THR A 15 10.02 -4.35 12.00
CA THR A 15 10.90 -5.11 11.11
C THR A 15 10.01 -6.06 10.30
N ILE A 16 9.93 -5.82 8.99
CA ILE A 16 9.18 -6.70 8.10
C ILE A 16 9.94 -8.03 8.09
N ARG A 17 9.28 -9.10 8.54
CA ARG A 17 9.89 -10.43 8.56
C ARG A 17 10.12 -10.86 7.10
N PRO A 18 11.35 -11.26 6.71
CA PRO A 18 11.65 -11.60 5.31
C PRO A 18 10.69 -12.63 4.69
N ARG A 19 10.25 -13.63 5.49
CA ARG A 19 9.25 -14.62 5.05
C ARG A 19 7.93 -14.00 4.60
N ARG A 20 7.44 -12.99 5.31
CA ARG A 20 6.18 -12.30 4.93
C ARG A 20 6.30 -11.57 3.60
N VAL A 21 7.46 -10.99 3.31
CA VAL A 21 7.70 -10.36 2.00
C VAL A 21 7.64 -11.42 0.90
N LEU A 22 8.32 -12.55 1.09
CA LEU A 22 8.33 -13.63 0.11
C LEU A 22 6.94 -14.24 -0.11
N ASP A 23 6.17 -14.46 0.97
CA ASP A 23 4.80 -14.97 0.87
C ASP A 23 3.89 -14.00 0.11
N LEU A 24 4.00 -12.70 0.38
CA LEU A 24 3.26 -11.68 -0.34
C LEU A 24 3.66 -11.62 -1.82
N LEU A 25 4.96 -11.64 -2.13
CA LEU A 25 5.45 -11.63 -3.50
C LEU A 25 4.98 -12.85 -4.28
N ARG A 26 4.99 -14.03 -3.65
CA ARG A 26 4.45 -15.27 -4.24
C ARG A 26 2.96 -15.14 -4.53
N HIS A 27 2.16 -14.67 -3.56
CA HIS A 27 0.73 -14.50 -3.75
C HIS A 27 0.40 -13.48 -4.84
N VAL A 28 1.15 -12.37 -4.90
CA VAL A 28 1.04 -11.40 -5.98
C VAL A 28 1.39 -12.04 -7.33
N SER A 29 2.43 -12.87 -7.42
CA SER A 29 2.77 -13.61 -8.65
C SER A 29 1.62 -14.49 -9.11
N GLU A 30 1.03 -15.27 -8.20
CA GLU A 30 -0.11 -16.16 -8.48
C GLU A 30 -1.34 -15.38 -9.01
N ILE A 31 -1.62 -14.20 -8.45
CA ILE A 31 -2.69 -13.32 -8.94
C ILE A 31 -2.34 -12.81 -10.34
N LEU A 32 -1.12 -12.31 -10.54
CA LEU A 32 -0.70 -11.75 -11.83
C LEU A 32 -0.70 -12.80 -12.95
N GLU A 33 -0.46 -14.07 -12.64
CA GLU A 33 -0.51 -15.17 -13.60
C GLU A 33 -1.95 -15.50 -14.06
N THR A 34 -2.97 -15.14 -13.28
CA THR A 34 -4.37 -15.50 -13.53
C THR A 34 -5.23 -14.33 -14.03
N VAL A 35 -4.83 -13.09 -13.76
CA VAL A 35 -5.59 -11.90 -14.11
C VAL A 35 -5.37 -11.50 -15.58
N VAL A 36 -6.48 -11.43 -16.35
CA VAL A 36 -6.48 -11.00 -17.76
C VAL A 36 -6.54 -9.48 -17.91
N ASP A 37 -7.12 -8.77 -16.93
CA ASP A 37 -7.30 -7.32 -16.96
C ASP A 37 -6.11 -6.60 -16.28
N PRO A 38 -5.32 -5.80 -17.02
CA PRO A 38 -4.18 -5.06 -16.47
C PRO A 38 -4.56 -4.12 -15.32
N GLU A 39 -5.78 -3.56 -15.32
CA GLU A 39 -6.23 -2.67 -14.25
C GLU A 39 -6.46 -3.45 -12.94
N VAL A 40 -7.11 -4.61 -13.03
CA VAL A 40 -7.31 -5.51 -11.88
C VAL A 40 -5.98 -6.01 -11.34
N ALA A 41 -5.04 -6.37 -12.22
CA ALA A 41 -3.70 -6.76 -11.86
C ALA A 41 -2.97 -5.62 -11.11
N GLY A 42 -3.08 -4.40 -11.65
CA GLY A 42 -2.49 -3.21 -11.04
C GLY A 42 -3.04 -2.92 -9.64
N TRP A 43 -4.36 -2.95 -9.47
CA TRP A 43 -4.99 -2.75 -8.16
C TRP A 43 -4.58 -3.81 -7.14
N SER A 44 -4.50 -5.08 -7.56
CA SER A 44 -4.09 -6.19 -6.69
C SER A 44 -2.68 -5.99 -6.11
N VAL A 45 -1.72 -5.59 -6.96
CA VAL A 45 -0.35 -5.27 -6.53
C VAL A 45 -0.32 -4.08 -5.57
N LEU A 46 -1.03 -3.00 -5.92
CA LEU A 46 -1.04 -1.78 -5.10
C LEU A 46 -1.62 -2.04 -3.71
N VAL A 47 -2.74 -2.77 -3.63
CA VAL A 47 -3.39 -3.14 -2.38
C VAL A 47 -2.50 -4.06 -1.54
N ALA A 48 -1.87 -5.07 -2.15
CA ALA A 48 -0.90 -5.93 -1.48
C ALA A 48 0.24 -5.13 -0.82
N PHE A 49 0.64 -4.01 -1.41
CA PHE A 49 1.73 -3.19 -0.87
C PHE A 49 1.25 -2.22 0.21
N THR A 50 0.03 -1.68 0.09
CA THR A 50 -0.45 -0.64 1.00
C THR A 50 -1.32 -1.11 2.15
N ALA A 51 -1.99 -2.25 2.01
CA ALA A 51 -2.82 -2.77 3.08
C ALA A 51 -1.96 -3.15 4.30
N GLY A 52 -2.52 -2.94 5.49
CA GLY A 52 -1.83 -3.21 6.75
C GLY A 52 -1.41 -4.68 6.94
N GLU A 53 -2.11 -5.61 6.30
CA GLU A 53 -1.77 -7.05 6.28
C GLU A 53 -0.73 -7.43 5.22
N GLY A 54 -0.52 -6.56 4.23
CA GLY A 54 0.53 -6.68 3.24
C GLY A 54 1.85 -6.09 3.74
N LEU A 55 2.48 -5.19 2.96
CA LEU A 55 3.68 -4.48 3.42
C LEU A 55 3.37 -3.27 4.33
N GLY A 56 2.13 -2.78 4.33
CA GLY A 56 1.71 -1.65 5.14
C GLY A 56 2.34 -0.32 4.72
N PHE A 57 2.71 -0.16 3.44
CA PHE A 57 3.15 1.12 2.93
C PHE A 57 2.00 2.11 2.89
N ASN A 58 2.28 3.38 3.18
CA ASN A 58 1.25 4.41 3.11
C ASN A 58 0.87 4.77 1.66
N ARG A 59 1.72 4.45 0.68
CA ARG A 59 1.49 4.76 -0.73
C ARG A 59 2.19 3.74 -1.62
N ALA A 60 1.57 3.46 -2.77
CA ALA A 60 2.18 2.75 -3.88
C ALA A 60 1.68 3.33 -5.21
N PHE A 61 2.45 3.18 -6.28
CA PHE A 61 2.09 3.65 -7.61
C PHE A 61 2.71 2.78 -8.70
N LEU A 62 2.09 2.75 -9.87
CA LEU A 62 2.54 2.05 -11.06
C LEU A 62 2.84 3.06 -12.16
N LEU A 63 3.98 2.86 -12.81
CA LEU A 63 4.42 3.63 -13.97
C LEU A 63 4.51 2.68 -15.18
N LEU A 64 4.02 3.12 -16.33
CA LEU A 64 4.18 2.42 -17.59
C LEU A 64 5.35 3.00 -18.36
N ALA A 65 6.24 2.13 -18.84
CA ALA A 65 7.26 2.53 -19.79
C ALA A 65 6.62 2.81 -21.16
N GLN A 66 6.93 3.98 -21.71
CA GLN A 66 6.52 4.39 -23.06
C GLN A 66 7.73 4.99 -23.78
N GLY A 67 8.43 4.14 -24.55
CA GLY A 67 9.74 4.48 -25.09
C GLY A 67 10.74 4.74 -23.96
N ASP A 68 11.36 5.92 -23.97
CA ASP A 68 12.32 6.37 -22.95
C ASP A 68 11.65 7.13 -21.79
N GLU A 69 10.32 7.23 -21.78
CA GLU A 69 9.56 7.93 -20.73
C GLU A 69 8.82 6.96 -19.80
N LEU A 70 8.64 7.36 -18.54
CA LEU A 70 7.76 6.69 -17.59
C LEU A 70 6.50 7.52 -17.40
N ARG A 71 5.35 6.94 -17.76
CA ARG A 71 4.04 7.57 -17.54
C ARG A 71 3.36 7.01 -16.31
N GLY A 72 2.87 7.91 -15.46
CA GLY A 72 2.02 7.51 -14.34
C GLY A 72 0.77 6.80 -14.83
N TRP A 73 0.45 5.64 -14.23
CA TRP A 73 -0.73 4.87 -14.58
C TRP A 73 -1.71 4.79 -13.42
N PHE A 74 -1.28 4.21 -12.29
CA PHE A 74 -2.10 4.10 -11.09
C PHE A 74 -1.35 4.55 -9.84
N GLY A 75 -2.10 4.93 -8.81
CA GLY A 75 -1.55 5.25 -7.51
C GLY A 75 -2.59 5.12 -6.42
N VAL A 76 -2.19 4.62 -5.26
CA VAL A 76 -3.05 4.49 -4.09
C VAL A 76 -2.37 5.05 -2.85
N GLY A 77 -3.18 5.55 -1.94
CA GLY A 77 -2.76 6.10 -0.65
C GLY A 77 -2.72 7.63 -0.59
N PRO A 78 -2.68 8.20 0.62
CA PRO A 78 -2.79 9.63 0.87
C PRO A 78 -1.65 10.45 0.26
N ARG A 79 -2.01 11.49 -0.50
CA ARG A 79 -1.08 12.46 -1.10
C ARG A 79 -0.49 13.42 -0.07
N THR A 80 -1.23 13.68 1.01
CA THR A 80 -0.82 14.63 2.06
C THR A 80 -0.84 14.01 3.45
N ARG A 81 -0.16 14.67 4.40
CA ARG A 81 -0.21 14.28 5.81
C ARG A 81 -1.61 14.37 6.39
N ASP A 82 -2.40 15.34 5.94
CA ASP A 82 -3.75 15.59 6.46
C ASP A 82 -4.72 14.52 5.97
N GLU A 83 -4.60 14.16 4.69
CA GLU A 83 -5.30 13.02 4.11
C GLU A 83 -4.94 11.71 4.82
N ALA A 84 -3.66 11.47 5.12
CA ALA A 84 -3.24 10.29 5.86
C ALA A 84 -3.87 10.24 7.26
N ARG A 85 -3.87 11.37 7.98
CA ARG A 85 -4.52 11.48 9.30
C ARG A 85 -6.01 11.18 9.23
N LYS A 86 -6.69 11.70 8.20
CA LYS A 86 -8.12 11.47 7.96
C LYS A 86 -8.40 9.98 7.69
N VAL A 87 -7.69 9.37 6.74
CA VAL A 87 -7.86 7.95 6.39
C VAL A 87 -7.65 7.05 7.60
N TRP A 88 -6.58 7.24 8.39
CA TRP A 88 -6.37 6.41 9.58
C TRP A 88 -7.42 6.64 10.68
N ALA A 89 -7.97 7.84 10.79
CA ALA A 89 -9.06 8.11 11.72
C ALA A 89 -10.35 7.39 11.29
N GLU A 90 -10.66 7.42 10.01
CA GLU A 90 -11.79 6.68 9.42
C GLU A 90 -11.62 5.17 9.59
N MET A 91 -10.43 4.63 9.28
CA MET A 91 -10.14 3.20 9.43
C MET A 91 -10.24 2.69 10.88
N ARG A 92 -9.96 3.52 11.89
CA ARG A 92 -10.14 3.14 13.30
C ARG A 92 -11.61 3.05 13.70
N GLY A 93 -12.49 3.74 12.99
CA GLY A 93 -13.93 3.74 13.24
C GLY A 93 -14.72 2.80 12.34
N ALA A 94 -14.08 2.20 11.34
CA ALA A 94 -14.69 1.27 10.41
C ALA A 94 -14.28 -0.17 10.73
N ASP A 95 -15.24 -1.09 10.83
CA ASP A 95 -15.00 -2.54 10.82
C ASP A 95 -14.64 -2.99 9.40
N VAL A 96 -13.44 -2.61 8.95
CA VAL A 96 -12.92 -3.06 7.67
C VAL A 96 -12.36 -4.47 7.86
N LEU A 97 -12.93 -5.44 7.14
CA LEU A 97 -12.42 -6.80 7.14
C LEU A 97 -10.97 -6.82 6.64
N PRO A 98 -10.07 -7.56 7.29
CA PRO A 98 -8.71 -7.72 6.84
C PRO A 98 -8.64 -8.41 5.46
N LEU A 99 -7.58 -8.12 4.67
CA LEU A 99 -7.38 -8.74 3.34
C LEU A 99 -7.38 -10.26 3.38
N SER A 100 -6.83 -10.84 4.44
CA SER A 100 -6.82 -12.27 4.72
C SER A 100 -8.22 -12.88 4.89
N GLN A 101 -9.26 -12.05 5.03
CA GLN A 101 -10.65 -12.45 5.21
C GLN A 101 -11.54 -12.09 4.01
N LEU A 102 -10.98 -11.45 2.96
CA LEU A 102 -11.66 -11.19 1.70
C LEU A 102 -11.43 -12.40 0.78
N HIS A 103 -12.39 -13.34 0.79
CA HIS A 103 -12.45 -14.50 -0.12
C HIS A 103 -13.42 -14.22 -1.27
#